data_AF-K4ADN9-F1
#
_entry.id   AF-K4ADN9-F1
#
_cell.length_a   1.000
_cell.length_b   1.000
_cell.length_c   1.000
_cell.angle_alpha   90.00
_cell.angle_beta   90.00
_cell.angle_gamma   90.00
#
_symmetry.space_group_name_H-M   'P 1'
#
loop_
_entity.id
_entity.type
_entity.pdbx_description
1 polymer ?
#
loop_
_entity_poly.entity_id
_entity_poly.type
_entity_poly.pdbx_seq_one_letter_code
_entity_poly.pdbx_strand_id
1 'polypeptide(L)'
;MYVHMQYLEAGADVIISSSYQATIPGFLARGMTLDEAEDLLQTSVKLALEARDEFWKSTLRKSKPIYNRALVAASIGSYGAYLADGSEYSGSYGADITTEKLKDFHRRRLQVLAGAGPDLIAFEAIPNKMEAQALVELLEEENIQVPSWICFSSVDGKHLCSGESFADCLQILNASEKVAVVGVNCTPPQFIEGIICEFRKQTKKAIAVYPNSGEVWDGIAKRWLPAECLGHKSFDALAKRWHEAGASLIGGCCRTTPSTIRAVSKILKGRAGH
;
A
#
# COMPACT_ATOMS: atom_id res chain seq x y z
N MET A 1 3.28 -17.56 -1.82
CA MET A 1 2.62 -17.99 -3.08
C MET A 1 1.11 -18.23 -2.94
N TYR A 2 0.64 -19.18 -2.11
CA TYR A 2 -0.79 -19.55 -2.04
C TYR A 2 -1.76 -18.37 -1.82
N VAL A 3 -1.48 -17.49 -0.86
CA VAL A 3 -2.34 -16.33 -0.58
C VAL A 3 -2.40 -15.36 -1.77
N HIS A 4 -1.27 -15.11 -2.44
CA HIS A 4 -1.26 -14.29 -3.66
C HIS A 4 -2.15 -14.89 -4.75
N MET A 5 -2.11 -16.22 -4.95
CA MET A 5 -2.98 -16.91 -5.90
C MET A 5 -4.46 -16.69 -5.57
N GLN A 6 -4.86 -16.77 -4.30
CA GLN A 6 -6.25 -16.54 -3.90
C GLN A 6 -6.74 -15.11 -4.22
N TYR A 7 -5.88 -14.10 -4.07
CA TYR A 7 -6.22 -12.72 -4.45
C TYR A 7 -6.31 -12.55 -5.97
N LEU A 8 -5.43 -13.19 -6.74
CA LEU A 8 -5.51 -13.21 -8.21
C LEU A 8 -6.80 -13.89 -8.70
N GLU A 9 -7.16 -15.05 -8.12
CA GLU A 9 -8.41 -15.76 -8.37
C GLU A 9 -9.66 -14.96 -7.94
N ALA A 10 -9.51 -14.06 -6.97
CA ALA A 10 -10.52 -13.10 -6.57
C ALA A 10 -10.67 -11.93 -7.56
N GLY A 11 -9.73 -11.77 -8.50
CA GLY A 11 -9.78 -10.76 -9.54
C GLY A 11 -8.90 -9.54 -9.29
N ALA A 12 -7.90 -9.63 -8.41
CA ALA A 12 -6.92 -8.56 -8.21
C ALA A 12 -6.10 -8.31 -9.49
N ASP A 13 -6.00 -7.04 -9.90
CA ASP A 13 -5.12 -6.61 -11.01
C ASP A 13 -3.71 -6.25 -10.53
N VAL A 14 -3.53 -6.03 -9.23
CA VAL A 14 -2.24 -5.79 -8.57
C VAL A 14 -2.21 -6.59 -7.28
N ILE A 15 -1.11 -7.31 -7.03
CA ILE A 15 -0.83 -7.95 -5.75
C ILE A 15 0.43 -7.35 -5.13
N ILE A 16 0.48 -7.32 -3.79
CA ILE A 16 1.54 -6.67 -3.02
C ILE A 16 2.38 -7.74 -2.31
N SER A 17 3.70 -7.64 -2.34
CA SER A 17 4.62 -8.59 -1.69
C SER A 17 4.52 -8.56 -0.15
N SER A 18 4.90 -9.65 0.50
CA SER A 18 4.86 -9.77 1.97
C SER A 18 6.08 -9.14 2.66
N SER A 19 6.40 -7.88 2.35
CA SER A 19 7.59 -7.18 2.85
C SER A 19 7.34 -5.91 3.68
N TYR A 20 6.09 -5.59 4.02
CA TYR A 20 5.70 -4.39 4.78
C TYR A 20 6.59 -4.13 6.02
N GLN A 21 6.69 -5.12 6.92
CA GLN A 21 7.54 -5.08 8.12
C GLN A 21 8.89 -5.80 7.97
N ALA A 22 9.16 -6.38 6.79
CA ALA A 22 10.46 -6.98 6.51
C ALA A 22 11.49 -5.85 6.41
N THR A 23 12.34 -5.74 7.42
CA THR A 23 13.34 -4.67 7.55
C THR A 23 14.66 -5.28 7.91
N ILE A 24 15.74 -4.77 7.34
CA ILE A 24 17.09 -5.26 7.65
C ILE A 24 17.37 -5.11 9.15
N PRO A 25 17.17 -3.94 9.79
CA PRO A 25 17.33 -3.82 11.25
C PRO A 25 16.45 -4.80 12.04
N GLY A 26 15.20 -5.02 11.63
CA GLY A 26 14.27 -5.94 12.30
C GLY A 26 14.72 -7.41 12.23
N PHE A 27 15.31 -7.84 11.11
CA PHE A 27 15.86 -9.18 10.96
C PHE A 27 17.18 -9.37 11.71
N LEU A 28 18.08 -8.38 11.65
CA LEU A 28 19.34 -8.41 12.39
C LEU A 28 19.09 -8.49 13.92
N ALA A 29 18.09 -7.75 14.43
CA ALA A 29 17.68 -7.83 15.83
C ALA A 29 17.17 -9.21 16.26
N ARG A 30 16.78 -10.07 15.31
CA ARG A 30 16.36 -11.47 15.53
C ARG A 30 17.48 -12.48 15.29
N GLY A 31 18.72 -12.01 15.11
CA GLY A 31 19.91 -12.85 14.94
C GLY A 31 20.16 -13.34 13.53
N MET A 32 19.46 -12.82 12.53
CA MET A 32 19.77 -13.10 11.12
C MET A 32 20.99 -12.29 10.67
N THR A 33 21.70 -12.81 9.68
CA THR A 33 22.74 -12.10 8.94
C THR A 33 22.14 -11.10 7.95
N LEU A 34 22.97 -10.19 7.43
CA LEU A 34 22.55 -9.26 6.38
C LEU A 34 22.09 -10.03 5.12
N ASP A 35 22.84 -11.06 4.72
CA ASP A 35 22.53 -11.85 3.52
C ASP A 35 21.18 -12.57 3.65
N GLU A 36 20.89 -13.18 4.81
CA GLU A 36 19.59 -13.81 5.09
C GLU A 36 18.44 -12.79 5.08
N ALA A 37 18.67 -11.58 5.64
CA ALA A 37 17.68 -10.52 5.62
C ALA A 37 17.34 -10.05 4.19
N GLU A 38 18.37 -9.91 3.34
CA GLU A 38 18.20 -9.52 1.94
C GLU A 38 17.55 -10.64 1.11
N ASP A 39 17.91 -11.90 1.34
CA ASP A 39 17.29 -13.06 0.68
C ASP A 39 15.80 -13.17 0.99
N LEU A 40 15.38 -12.91 2.25
CA LEU A 40 13.97 -12.88 2.61
C LEU A 40 13.20 -11.74 1.92
N LEU A 41 13.81 -10.55 1.79
CA LEU A 41 13.23 -9.44 1.03
C LEU A 41 13.02 -9.82 -0.44
N GLN A 42 14.06 -10.37 -1.10
CA GLN A 42 13.98 -10.81 -2.49
C GLN A 42 12.94 -11.92 -2.67
N THR A 43 12.93 -12.90 -1.76
CA THR A 43 11.98 -14.00 -1.75
C THR A 43 10.53 -13.53 -1.67
N SER A 44 10.26 -12.47 -0.89
CA SER A 44 8.91 -11.90 -0.78
C SER A 44 8.35 -11.42 -2.13
N VAL A 45 9.19 -10.81 -2.98
CA VAL A 45 8.82 -10.34 -4.31
C VAL A 45 8.74 -11.53 -5.27
N LYS A 46 9.73 -12.43 -5.23
CA LYS A 46 9.77 -13.64 -6.06
C LYS A 46 8.51 -14.49 -5.92
N LEU A 47 8.03 -14.72 -4.69
CA LEU A 47 6.82 -15.50 -4.43
C LEU A 47 5.54 -14.86 -5.00
N ALA A 48 5.50 -13.52 -5.13
CA ALA A 48 4.41 -12.80 -5.76
C ALA A 48 4.50 -12.86 -7.29
N LEU A 49 5.71 -12.70 -7.85
CA LEU A 49 5.98 -12.86 -9.29
C LEU A 49 5.62 -14.28 -9.77
N GLU A 50 6.04 -15.31 -9.03
CA GLU A 50 5.73 -16.71 -9.32
C GLU A 50 4.21 -16.97 -9.31
N ALA A 51 3.50 -16.46 -8.30
CA ALA A 51 2.04 -16.60 -8.22
C ALA A 51 1.34 -15.92 -9.41
N ARG A 52 1.75 -14.69 -9.78
CA ARG A 52 1.26 -13.97 -10.97
C ARG A 52 1.50 -14.79 -12.24
N ASP A 53 2.71 -15.30 -12.42
CA ASP A 53 3.12 -15.97 -13.65
C ASP A 53 2.45 -17.34 -13.80
N GLU A 54 2.28 -18.08 -12.72
CA GLU A 54 1.51 -19.32 -12.70
C GLU A 54 0.02 -19.07 -12.99
N PHE A 55 -0.58 -18.06 -12.35
CA PHE A 55 -1.96 -17.66 -12.61
C PHE A 55 -2.16 -17.28 -14.08
N TRP A 56 -1.28 -16.44 -14.63
CA TRP A 56 -1.34 -15.98 -16.01
C TRP A 56 -1.24 -17.13 -17.02
N LYS A 57 -0.32 -18.09 -16.79
CA LYS A 57 -0.22 -19.30 -17.60
C LYS A 57 -1.51 -20.12 -17.58
N SER A 58 -2.18 -20.19 -16.43
CA SER A 58 -3.46 -20.90 -16.28
C SER A 58 -4.59 -20.21 -17.06
N THR A 59 -4.59 -18.87 -17.14
CA THR A 59 -5.63 -18.11 -17.84
C THR A 59 -5.46 -18.13 -19.37
N LEU A 60 -4.23 -18.20 -19.87
CA LEU A 60 -3.95 -18.28 -21.31
C LEU A 60 -4.40 -19.59 -21.97
N ARG A 61 -4.64 -20.65 -21.17
CA ARG A 61 -5.22 -21.91 -21.67
C ARG A 61 -6.69 -21.79 -22.06
N LYS A 62 -7.34 -20.65 -21.80
CA LYS A 62 -8.72 -20.36 -22.16
C LYS A 62 -8.77 -19.57 -23.46
N SER A 63 -9.76 -19.84 -24.31
CA SER A 63 -9.91 -19.28 -25.67
C SER A 63 -10.06 -17.74 -25.73
N LYS A 64 -10.35 -17.09 -24.60
CA LYS A 64 -10.29 -15.63 -24.43
C LYS A 64 -9.86 -15.33 -22.99
N PRO A 65 -8.68 -14.72 -22.74
CA PRO A 65 -8.29 -14.32 -21.40
C PRO A 65 -9.30 -13.31 -20.87
N ILE A 66 -9.92 -13.60 -19.72
CA ILE A 66 -10.88 -12.71 -19.06
C ILE A 66 -10.14 -11.62 -18.25
N TYR A 67 -8.85 -11.83 -17.98
CA TYR A 67 -8.02 -10.98 -17.14
C TYR A 67 -6.85 -10.41 -17.93
N ASN A 68 -6.37 -9.23 -17.53
CA ASN A 68 -5.03 -8.77 -17.89
C ASN A 68 -4.00 -9.49 -17.00
N ARG A 69 -2.73 -9.51 -17.42
CA ARG A 69 -1.65 -9.97 -16.55
C ARG A 69 -1.53 -9.00 -15.38
N ALA A 70 -1.78 -9.49 -14.17
CA ALA A 70 -1.69 -8.67 -12.96
C ALA A 70 -0.28 -8.10 -12.75
N LEU A 71 -0.17 -6.98 -12.03
CA LEU A 71 1.11 -6.40 -11.62
C LEU A 71 1.50 -6.89 -10.20
N VAL A 72 2.80 -6.86 -9.91
CA VAL A 72 3.35 -7.11 -8.58
C VAL A 72 3.98 -5.83 -8.04
N ALA A 73 3.52 -5.39 -6.88
CA ALA A 73 4.10 -4.27 -6.16
C ALA A 73 4.95 -4.76 -4.97
N ALA A 74 6.17 -4.25 -4.82
CA ALA A 74 6.99 -4.52 -3.66
C ALA A 74 6.58 -3.63 -2.47
N SER A 75 6.12 -4.23 -1.38
CA SER A 75 5.68 -3.52 -0.17
C SER A 75 6.85 -2.96 0.64
N ILE A 76 6.75 -1.70 1.03
CA ILE A 76 7.65 -1.01 1.94
C ILE A 76 6.79 -0.26 2.96
N GLY A 77 6.73 -0.79 4.18
CA GLY A 77 6.04 -0.12 5.29
C GLY A 77 6.86 1.01 5.90
N SER A 78 6.18 1.88 6.66
CA SER A 78 6.80 3.02 7.35
C SER A 78 7.81 2.62 8.42
N TYR A 79 8.63 3.57 8.85
CA TYR A 79 9.52 3.42 10.01
C TYR A 79 8.73 3.11 11.29
N GLY A 80 7.54 3.70 11.45
CA GLY A 80 6.63 3.38 12.56
C GLY A 80 6.24 1.90 12.63
N ALA A 81 6.11 1.22 11.49
CA ALA A 81 5.80 -0.20 11.44
C ALA A 81 6.95 -1.08 11.99
N TYR A 82 8.20 -0.61 11.84
CA TYR A 82 9.39 -1.26 12.40
C TYR A 82 9.49 -1.08 13.92
N LEU A 83 9.18 0.13 14.43
CA LEU A 83 9.21 0.40 15.87
C LEU A 83 8.23 -0.48 16.67
N ALA A 84 7.12 -0.89 16.04
CA ALA A 84 6.11 -1.76 16.62
C ALA A 84 5.52 -1.25 17.96
N ASP A 85 5.53 0.06 18.16
CA ASP A 85 5.06 0.79 19.34
C ASP A 85 3.75 1.58 19.08
N GLY A 86 3.19 1.44 17.88
CA GLY A 86 2.00 2.19 17.44
C GLY A 86 2.32 3.51 16.74
N SER A 87 3.60 3.84 16.54
CA SER A 87 4.01 5.07 15.87
C SER A 87 3.61 5.15 14.39
N GLU A 88 3.25 4.03 13.76
CA GLU A 88 2.60 4.03 12.44
C GLU A 88 1.20 4.68 12.43
N TYR A 89 0.58 4.85 13.60
CA TYR A 89 -0.72 5.51 13.77
C TYR A 89 -0.63 6.90 14.41
N SER A 90 0.52 7.25 15.00
CA SER A 90 0.78 8.59 15.56
C SER A 90 1.64 9.47 14.63
N GLY A 91 2.46 8.86 13.77
CA GLY A 91 3.44 9.52 12.94
C GLY A 91 4.59 10.20 13.71
N SER A 92 4.67 10.02 15.03
CA SER A 92 5.71 10.60 15.88
C SER A 92 6.80 9.57 16.16
N TYR A 93 7.99 9.79 15.60
CA TYR A 93 9.12 8.85 15.68
C TYR A 93 10.16 9.21 16.76
N GLY A 94 9.91 10.29 17.51
CA GLY A 94 10.87 10.85 18.46
C GLY A 94 11.74 11.97 17.88
N ALA A 95 12.26 12.83 18.76
CA ALA A 95 12.97 14.05 18.39
C ALA A 95 14.30 13.82 17.65
N ASP A 96 14.93 12.66 17.83
CA ASP A 96 16.22 12.34 17.24
C ASP A 96 16.12 11.83 15.80
N ILE A 97 14.91 11.64 15.26
CA ILE A 97 14.69 11.14 13.90
C ILE A 97 14.74 12.31 12.91
N THR A 98 15.54 12.11 11.86
CA THR A 98 15.76 13.09 10.78
C THR A 98 15.48 12.44 9.43
N THR A 99 15.31 13.25 8.39
CA THR A 99 15.17 12.79 7.00
C THR A 99 16.29 11.84 6.60
N GLU A 100 17.55 12.15 6.94
CA GLU A 100 18.71 11.28 6.63
C GLU A 100 18.65 9.93 7.33
N LYS A 101 18.23 9.89 8.61
CA LYS A 101 18.06 8.60 9.31
C LYS A 101 16.96 7.74 8.67
N LEU A 102 15.89 8.38 8.20
CA LEU A 102 14.81 7.69 7.48
C LEU A 102 15.29 7.17 6.12
N LYS A 103 16.10 7.95 5.40
CA LYS A 103 16.77 7.48 4.17
C LYS A 103 17.65 6.29 4.45
N ASP A 104 18.54 6.36 5.44
CA ASP A 104 19.45 5.27 5.82
C ASP A 104 18.67 3.98 6.16
N PHE A 105 17.57 4.12 6.90
CA PHE A 105 16.69 3.01 7.23
C PHE A 105 16.06 2.35 5.99
N HIS A 106 15.59 3.14 5.02
CA HIS A 106 14.90 2.62 3.83
C HIS A 106 15.84 2.22 2.69
N ARG A 107 17.01 2.84 2.56
CA ARG A 107 17.91 2.78 1.39
C ARG A 107 18.19 1.36 0.93
N ARG A 108 18.78 0.55 1.80
CA ARG A 108 19.19 -0.80 1.40
C ARG A 108 17.99 -1.69 1.09
N ARG A 109 16.91 -1.58 1.89
CA ARG A 109 15.65 -2.30 1.64
C ARG A 109 15.05 -1.93 0.29
N LEU A 110 15.03 -0.64 -0.06
CA LEU A 110 14.54 -0.15 -1.34
C LEU A 110 15.34 -0.73 -2.50
N GLN A 111 16.68 -0.68 -2.43
CA GLN A 111 17.57 -1.24 -3.45
C GLN A 111 17.32 -2.74 -3.67
N VAL A 112 17.22 -3.51 -2.59
CA VAL A 112 17.02 -4.97 -2.64
C VAL A 112 15.65 -5.31 -3.24
N LEU A 113 14.59 -4.64 -2.80
CA LEU A 113 13.24 -4.87 -3.31
C LEU A 113 13.07 -4.41 -4.76
N ALA A 114 13.65 -3.27 -5.15
CA ALA A 114 13.63 -2.82 -6.54
C ALA A 114 14.45 -3.75 -7.45
N GLY A 115 15.61 -4.23 -6.97
CA GLY A 115 16.46 -5.19 -7.68
C GLY A 115 15.83 -6.57 -7.87
N ALA A 116 14.83 -6.93 -7.05
CA ALA A 116 14.08 -8.18 -7.18
C ALA A 116 13.09 -8.18 -8.37
N GLY A 117 12.96 -7.07 -9.10
CA GLY A 117 12.17 -6.95 -10.33
C GLY A 117 10.65 -6.89 -10.16
N PRO A 118 10.09 -6.14 -9.19
CA PRO A 118 8.65 -5.87 -9.14
C PRO A 118 8.24 -4.95 -10.29
N ASP A 119 6.94 -4.93 -10.62
CA ASP A 119 6.39 -4.00 -11.62
C ASP A 119 6.19 -2.59 -11.00
N LEU A 120 5.96 -2.52 -9.68
CA LEU A 120 5.69 -1.31 -8.91
C LEU A 120 6.37 -1.37 -7.54
N ILE A 121 6.57 -0.22 -6.89
CA ILE A 121 6.93 -0.12 -5.47
C ILE A 121 5.76 0.49 -4.70
N ALA A 122 5.40 -0.13 -3.59
CA ALA A 122 4.30 0.26 -2.73
C ALA A 122 4.84 0.80 -1.40
N PHE A 123 4.91 2.11 -1.25
CA PHE A 123 5.15 2.72 0.07
C PHE A 123 3.80 2.87 0.77
N GLU A 124 3.62 2.16 1.87
CA GLU A 124 2.32 1.93 2.50
C GLU A 124 2.30 2.43 3.95
N ALA A 125 1.16 3.00 4.35
CA ALA A 125 0.92 3.50 5.71
C ALA A 125 2.01 4.49 6.19
N ILE A 126 2.39 5.43 5.31
CA ILE A 126 3.32 6.52 5.64
C ILE A 126 2.57 7.55 6.51
N PRO A 127 2.95 7.76 7.78
CA PRO A 127 2.13 8.53 8.70
C PRO A 127 2.56 9.99 8.85
N ASN A 128 3.69 10.41 8.23
CA ASN A 128 4.18 11.78 8.33
C ASN A 128 4.87 12.30 7.06
N LYS A 129 4.99 13.63 6.99
CA LYS A 129 5.56 14.34 5.84
C LYS A 129 7.07 14.12 5.69
N MET A 130 7.79 14.02 6.80
CA MET A 130 9.26 13.87 6.81
C MET A 130 9.69 12.56 6.13
N GLU A 131 8.99 11.46 6.42
CA GLU A 131 9.24 10.18 5.79
C GLU A 131 8.85 10.18 4.31
N ALA A 132 7.74 10.81 3.96
CA ALA A 132 7.35 10.98 2.56
C ALA A 132 8.43 11.72 1.76
N GLN A 133 9.00 12.79 2.34
CA GLN A 133 10.12 13.52 1.76
C GLN A 133 11.36 12.63 1.60
N ALA A 134 11.75 11.90 2.65
CA ALA A 134 12.89 10.98 2.61
C ALA A 134 12.73 9.93 1.50
N LEU A 135 11.54 9.35 1.34
CA LEU A 135 11.26 8.34 0.32
C LEU A 135 11.33 8.91 -1.10
N VAL A 136 10.79 10.12 -1.32
CA VAL A 136 10.88 10.80 -2.62
C VAL A 136 12.33 11.12 -2.99
N GLU A 137 13.10 11.68 -2.06
CA GLU A 137 14.53 11.97 -2.29
C GLU A 137 15.31 10.68 -2.56
N LEU A 138 15.04 9.62 -1.82
CA LEU A 138 15.71 8.33 -1.99
C LEU A 138 15.42 7.67 -3.35
N LEU A 139 14.20 7.80 -3.89
CA LEU A 139 13.89 7.32 -5.24
C LEU A 139 14.77 8.00 -6.30
N GLU A 140 15.08 9.29 -6.13
CA GLU A 140 15.95 10.05 -7.02
C GLU A 140 17.43 9.70 -6.80
N GLU A 141 17.91 9.76 -5.55
CA GLU A 141 19.30 9.45 -5.15
C GLU A 141 19.74 8.06 -5.61
N GLU A 142 18.89 7.05 -5.42
CA GLU A 142 19.18 5.65 -5.77
C GLU A 142 18.84 5.32 -7.24
N ASN A 143 18.45 6.32 -8.02
CA ASN A 143 18.07 6.20 -9.42
C ASN A 143 17.06 5.06 -9.71
N ILE A 144 16.09 4.87 -8.81
CA ILE A 144 15.07 3.81 -8.97
C ILE A 144 14.23 4.08 -10.22
N GLN A 145 14.15 3.09 -11.12
CA GLN A 145 13.37 3.18 -12.36
C GLN A 145 11.97 2.58 -12.25
N VAL A 146 11.74 1.76 -11.21
CA VAL A 146 10.44 1.14 -10.98
C VAL A 146 9.46 2.21 -10.50
N PRO A 147 8.31 2.42 -11.17
CA PRO A 147 7.32 3.38 -10.72
C PRO A 147 6.77 2.99 -9.34
N SER A 148 6.44 4.00 -8.53
CA SER A 148 5.97 3.77 -7.17
C SER A 148 4.61 4.41 -6.89
N TRP A 149 3.98 3.94 -5.82
CA TRP A 149 2.95 4.70 -5.12
C TRP A 149 3.38 5.02 -3.70
N ILE A 150 2.91 6.16 -3.19
CA ILE A 150 3.00 6.51 -1.78
C ILE A 150 1.59 6.69 -1.24
N CYS A 151 1.24 5.87 -0.25
CA CYS A 151 -0.04 5.95 0.45
C CYS A 151 0.15 6.36 1.91
N PHE A 152 -0.61 7.37 2.31
CA PHE A 152 -0.64 7.85 3.69
C PHE A 152 -1.66 7.07 4.53
N SER A 153 -1.49 7.09 5.85
CA SER A 153 -2.52 6.69 6.81
C SER A 153 -3.18 7.93 7.44
N SER A 154 -4.48 7.83 7.72
CA SER A 154 -5.24 8.88 8.38
C SER A 154 -6.28 8.29 9.33
N VAL A 155 -6.45 8.93 10.48
CA VAL A 155 -7.41 8.51 11.52
C VAL A 155 -8.64 9.41 11.59
N ASP A 156 -8.58 10.63 11.04
CA ASP A 156 -9.65 11.63 11.07
C ASP A 156 -10.21 12.01 9.69
N GLY A 157 -9.56 11.52 8.62
CA GLY A 157 -9.94 11.80 7.23
C GLY A 157 -9.52 13.17 6.71
N LYS A 158 -8.77 13.96 7.48
CA LYS A 158 -8.39 15.34 7.15
C LYS A 158 -6.88 15.55 7.18
N HIS A 159 -6.19 14.86 8.07
CA HIS A 159 -4.75 14.98 8.29
C HIS A 159 -4.07 13.62 8.19
N LEU A 160 -2.75 13.64 7.97
CA LEU A 160 -1.91 12.48 8.26
C LEU A 160 -1.95 12.20 9.77
N CYS A 161 -1.57 10.99 10.18
CA CYS A 161 -1.48 10.59 11.59
C CYS A 161 -0.67 11.56 12.48
N SER A 162 0.35 12.19 11.92
CA SER A 162 1.22 13.19 12.57
C SER A 162 0.63 14.60 12.67
N GLY A 163 -0.49 14.87 12.00
CA GLY A 163 -1.20 16.15 12.02
C GLY A 163 -0.99 17.03 10.78
N GLU A 164 -0.02 16.73 9.92
CA GLU A 164 0.18 17.47 8.67
C GLU A 164 -1.03 17.36 7.73
N SER A 165 -1.25 18.43 6.95
CA SER A 165 -2.27 18.45 5.92
C SER A 165 -1.89 17.54 4.75
N PHE A 166 -2.89 16.94 4.10
CA PHE A 166 -2.65 16.22 2.84
C PHE A 166 -2.05 17.11 1.75
N ALA A 167 -2.35 18.42 1.77
CA ALA A 167 -1.87 19.35 0.76
C ALA A 167 -0.36 19.49 0.77
N ASP A 168 0.21 19.69 1.96
CA ASP A 168 1.65 19.81 2.15
C ASP A 168 2.40 18.54 1.72
N CYS A 169 1.77 17.38 1.95
CA CYS A 169 2.36 16.09 1.62
C CYS A 169 2.24 15.79 0.12
N LEU A 170 1.09 16.08 -0.50
CA LEU A 170 0.87 15.91 -1.94
C LEU A 170 1.76 16.82 -2.76
N GLN A 171 2.10 18.02 -2.28
CA GLN A 171 3.06 18.90 -2.96
C GLN A 171 4.41 18.19 -3.18
N ILE A 172 4.90 17.48 -2.17
CA ILE A 172 6.15 16.71 -2.26
C ILE A 172 6.00 15.58 -3.28
N LEU A 173 4.93 14.79 -3.17
CA LEU A 173 4.71 13.66 -4.07
C LEU A 173 4.53 14.09 -5.53
N ASN A 174 3.87 15.23 -5.75
CA ASN A 174 3.62 15.78 -7.07
C ASN A 174 4.90 16.23 -7.79
N ALA A 175 5.95 16.58 -7.04
CA ALA A 175 7.22 17.02 -7.60
C ALA A 175 8.06 15.89 -8.20
N SER A 176 7.81 14.62 -7.84
CA SER A 176 8.54 13.47 -8.39
C SER A 176 7.75 12.75 -9.48
N GLU A 177 8.42 12.45 -10.59
CA GLU A 177 7.88 11.61 -11.66
C GLU A 177 7.90 10.11 -11.30
N LYS A 178 8.80 9.71 -10.39
CA LYS A 178 8.94 8.33 -9.90
C LYS A 178 7.79 7.88 -9.00
N VAL A 179 7.02 8.83 -8.46
CA VAL A 179 5.76 8.57 -7.77
C VAL A 179 4.63 8.68 -8.79
N ALA A 180 4.15 7.55 -9.32
CA ALA A 180 3.10 7.52 -10.35
C ALA A 180 1.69 7.61 -9.75
N VAL A 181 1.54 7.16 -8.49
CA VAL A 181 0.24 7.04 -7.82
C VAL A 181 0.35 7.58 -6.39
N VAL A 182 -0.67 8.28 -5.93
CA VAL A 182 -0.76 8.76 -4.53
C VAL A 182 -2.02 8.17 -3.90
N GLY A 183 -2.09 8.10 -2.58
CA GLY A 183 -3.27 7.49 -1.99
C GLY A 183 -3.34 7.47 -0.49
N VAL A 184 -4.28 6.68 -0.01
CA VAL A 184 -4.42 6.35 1.41
C VAL A 184 -4.72 4.88 1.63
N ASN A 185 -4.16 4.34 2.70
CA ASN A 185 -4.42 2.98 3.12
C ASN A 185 -4.45 2.84 4.64
N CYS A 186 -5.07 1.75 5.08
CA CYS A 186 -5.31 1.45 6.49
C CYS A 186 -6.04 2.58 7.25
N THR A 187 -6.74 3.42 6.50
CA THR A 187 -7.66 4.47 6.93
C THR A 187 -9.08 3.90 7.02
N PRO A 188 -9.92 4.36 7.97
CA PRO A 188 -11.31 3.93 8.05
C PRO A 188 -12.13 4.21 6.75
N PRO A 189 -12.93 3.26 6.24
CA PRO A 189 -13.67 3.39 4.98
C PRO A 189 -14.55 4.64 4.85
N GLN A 190 -15.11 5.15 5.95
CA GLN A 190 -15.99 6.31 5.95
C GLN A 190 -15.29 7.60 5.50
N PHE A 191 -13.96 7.69 5.64
CA PHE A 191 -13.21 8.89 5.28
C PHE A 191 -12.71 8.88 3.83
N ILE A 192 -12.64 7.71 3.20
CA ILE A 192 -11.98 7.51 1.91
C ILE A 192 -12.58 8.36 0.79
N GLU A 193 -13.92 8.43 0.71
CA GLU A 193 -14.60 9.23 -0.32
C GLU A 193 -14.24 10.72 -0.23
N GLY A 194 -14.20 11.28 0.98
CA GLY A 194 -13.81 12.67 1.22
C GLY A 194 -12.34 12.93 0.86
N ILE A 195 -11.45 12.00 1.23
CA ILE A 195 -10.02 12.08 0.92
C ILE A 195 -9.79 12.06 -0.60
N ILE A 196 -10.46 11.17 -1.35
CA ILE A 196 -10.33 11.10 -2.81
C ILE A 196 -10.74 12.45 -3.43
N CYS A 197 -11.88 13.00 -3.02
CA CYS A 197 -12.36 14.28 -3.51
C CYS A 197 -11.35 15.42 -3.22
N GLU A 198 -10.65 15.38 -2.09
CA GLU A 198 -9.62 16.35 -1.77
C GLU A 198 -8.35 16.15 -2.62
N PHE A 199 -7.89 14.91 -2.76
CA PHE A 199 -6.72 14.58 -3.57
C PHE A 199 -6.90 14.98 -5.03
N ARG A 200 -8.11 14.78 -5.59
CA ARG A 200 -8.46 15.15 -6.97
C ARG A 200 -8.34 16.65 -7.25
N LYS A 201 -8.44 17.52 -6.25
CA LYS A 201 -8.23 18.96 -6.42
C LYS A 201 -6.75 19.33 -6.52
N GLN A 202 -5.88 18.47 -6.01
CA GLN A 202 -4.48 18.79 -5.73
C GLN A 202 -3.47 17.98 -6.54
N THR A 203 -3.90 16.86 -7.14
CA THR A 203 -3.03 16.03 -7.98
C THR A 203 -3.72 15.55 -9.25
N LYS A 204 -2.91 15.33 -10.30
CA LYS A 204 -3.30 14.65 -11.53
C LYS A 204 -2.87 13.18 -11.56
N LYS A 205 -2.10 12.73 -10.56
CA LYS A 205 -1.63 11.34 -10.44
C LYS A 205 -2.82 10.42 -10.18
N ALA A 206 -2.64 9.14 -10.50
CA ALA A 206 -3.65 8.13 -10.16
C ALA A 206 -3.82 8.05 -8.63
N ILE A 207 -5.03 7.73 -8.18
CA ILE A 207 -5.35 7.65 -6.76
C ILE A 207 -5.54 6.19 -6.35
N ALA A 208 -4.78 5.72 -5.36
CA ALA A 208 -4.94 4.41 -4.75
C ALA A 208 -5.64 4.50 -3.40
N VAL A 209 -6.64 3.64 -3.17
CA VAL A 209 -7.32 3.50 -1.88
C VAL A 209 -7.51 2.04 -1.51
N TYR A 210 -7.05 1.67 -0.32
CA TYR A 210 -7.22 0.31 0.21
C TYR A 210 -7.39 0.38 1.74
N PRO A 211 -8.60 0.75 2.20
CA PRO A 211 -8.90 0.95 3.62
C PRO A 211 -9.00 -0.37 4.39
N ASN A 212 -9.10 -0.27 5.72
CA ASN A 212 -9.49 -1.40 6.57
C ASN A 212 -10.92 -1.86 6.24
N SER A 213 -11.34 -3.07 6.64
CA SER A 213 -12.70 -3.56 6.35
C SER A 213 -13.82 -2.79 7.05
N GLY A 214 -13.53 -1.99 8.08
CA GLY A 214 -14.49 -1.20 8.83
C GLY A 214 -14.32 -1.27 10.35
N GLU A 215 -13.67 -2.33 10.84
CA GLU A 215 -13.23 -2.42 12.23
C GLU A 215 -12.18 -1.33 12.55
N VAL A 216 -12.17 -0.89 13.80
CA VAL A 216 -11.19 0.09 14.30
C VAL A 216 -10.10 -0.65 15.08
N TRP A 217 -8.83 -0.36 14.80
CA TRP A 217 -7.72 -0.90 15.58
C TRP A 217 -7.52 -0.09 16.86
N ASP A 218 -7.54 -0.77 17.99
CA ASP A 218 -7.11 -0.21 19.27
C ASP A 218 -5.64 -0.59 19.50
N GLY A 219 -4.73 0.39 19.30
CA GLY A 219 -3.29 0.19 19.45
C GLY A 219 -2.83 -0.04 20.91
N ILE A 220 -3.62 0.41 21.89
CA ILE A 220 -3.31 0.21 23.33
C ILE A 220 -3.71 -1.21 23.73
N ALA A 221 -4.94 -1.61 23.41
CA ALA A 221 -5.46 -2.95 23.73
C ALA A 221 -5.00 -4.03 22.74
N LYS A 222 -4.29 -3.65 21.66
CA LYS A 222 -3.82 -4.51 20.57
C LYS A 222 -4.92 -5.42 20.01
N ARG A 223 -6.12 -4.87 19.78
CA ARG A 223 -7.29 -5.61 19.27
C ARG A 223 -8.13 -4.79 18.30
N TRP A 224 -8.88 -5.50 17.46
CA TRP A 224 -9.89 -4.91 16.57
C TRP A 224 -11.22 -4.74 17.31
N LEU A 225 -11.81 -3.56 17.20
CA LEU A 225 -13.15 -3.23 17.68
C LEU A 225 -14.17 -3.40 16.54
N PRO A 226 -15.40 -3.86 16.83
CA PRO A 226 -16.43 -4.03 15.81
C PRO A 226 -16.70 -2.76 15.00
N ALA A 227 -17.07 -2.93 13.74
CA ALA A 227 -17.46 -1.84 12.86
C ALA A 227 -18.83 -1.27 13.26
N GLU A 228 -18.87 -0.36 14.23
CA GLU A 228 -20.11 0.31 14.63
C GLU A 228 -20.57 1.37 13.58
N CYS A 229 -19.65 1.81 12.71
CA CYS A 229 -19.78 3.08 11.97
C CYS A 229 -20.01 2.98 10.45
N LEU A 230 -20.06 1.79 9.84
CA LEU A 230 -20.19 1.72 8.36
C LEU A 230 -21.61 2.07 7.84
N GLY A 231 -22.60 2.16 8.74
CA GLY A 231 -23.99 1.98 8.35
C GLY A 231 -24.16 0.63 7.65
N HIS A 232 -25.35 0.25 7.24
CA HIS A 232 -25.59 -1.05 6.59
C HIS A 232 -24.96 -1.19 5.18
N LYS A 233 -23.93 -0.42 4.82
CA LYS A 233 -23.31 -0.44 3.49
C LYS A 233 -22.20 -1.49 3.41
N SER A 234 -22.27 -2.35 2.40
CA SER A 234 -21.24 -3.34 2.12
C SER A 234 -19.99 -2.71 1.50
N PHE A 235 -18.83 -3.34 1.69
CA PHE A 235 -17.53 -2.83 1.23
C PHE A 235 -17.47 -2.60 -0.30
N ASP A 236 -18.12 -3.45 -1.08
CA ASP A 236 -18.23 -3.31 -2.54
C ASP A 236 -19.08 -2.10 -2.97
N ALA A 237 -20.14 -1.76 -2.22
CA ALA A 237 -20.89 -0.54 -2.46
C ALA A 237 -20.04 0.72 -2.15
N LEU A 238 -19.16 0.65 -1.14
CA LEU A 238 -18.19 1.71 -0.86
C LEU A 238 -17.14 1.81 -1.98
N ALA A 239 -16.60 0.68 -2.43
CA ALA A 239 -15.64 0.62 -3.52
C ALA A 239 -16.17 1.26 -4.81
N LYS A 240 -17.45 1.02 -5.14
CA LYS A 240 -18.10 1.69 -6.27
C LYS A 240 -18.10 3.22 -6.12
N ARG A 241 -18.43 3.73 -4.93
CA ARG A 241 -18.40 5.18 -4.65
C ARG A 241 -16.99 5.75 -4.73
N TRP A 242 -15.99 5.04 -4.23
CA TRP A 242 -14.59 5.47 -4.35
C TRP A 242 -14.15 5.55 -5.80
N HIS A 243 -14.56 4.59 -6.63
CA HIS A 243 -14.31 4.64 -8.06
C HIS A 243 -14.99 5.84 -8.73
N GLU A 244 -16.28 6.07 -8.45
CA GLU A 244 -17.05 7.22 -8.95
C GLU A 244 -16.45 8.57 -8.48
N ALA A 245 -15.86 8.62 -7.29
CA ALA A 245 -15.15 9.79 -6.76
C ALA A 245 -13.78 10.04 -7.44
N GLY A 246 -13.24 9.05 -8.15
CA GLY A 246 -12.00 9.18 -8.95
C GLY A 246 -10.83 8.31 -8.49
N ALA A 247 -11.03 7.33 -7.62
CA ALA A 247 -9.99 6.34 -7.32
C ALA A 247 -9.73 5.43 -8.52
N SER A 248 -8.44 5.22 -8.81
CA SER A 248 -7.95 4.40 -9.94
C SER A 248 -7.54 3.00 -9.49
N LEU A 249 -6.96 2.87 -8.29
CA LEU A 249 -6.62 1.59 -7.68
C LEU A 249 -7.45 1.43 -6.41
N ILE A 250 -8.18 0.32 -6.30
CA ILE A 250 -9.07 0.06 -5.16
C ILE A 250 -8.79 -1.34 -4.63
N GLY A 251 -8.51 -1.44 -3.33
CA GLY A 251 -8.21 -2.70 -2.65
C GLY A 251 -8.69 -2.70 -1.20
N GLY A 252 -7.98 -3.46 -0.36
CA GLY A 252 -8.23 -3.55 1.06
C GLY A 252 -6.95 -3.70 1.87
N CYS A 253 -6.89 -3.09 3.05
CA CYS A 253 -5.83 -3.26 4.05
C CYS A 253 -6.32 -4.27 5.12
N CYS A 254 -6.25 -3.91 6.40
CA CYS A 254 -6.47 -4.85 7.49
C CYS A 254 -7.87 -5.45 7.46
N ARG A 255 -7.95 -6.74 7.81
CA ARG A 255 -9.19 -7.51 7.99
C ARG A 255 -10.02 -7.71 6.71
N THR A 256 -9.55 -7.20 5.57
CA THR A 256 -10.07 -7.58 4.25
C THR A 256 -9.57 -8.96 3.84
N THR A 257 -10.27 -9.61 2.91
CA THR A 257 -9.97 -10.98 2.48
C THR A 257 -10.14 -11.14 0.97
N PRO A 258 -9.77 -12.28 0.38
CA PRO A 258 -10.09 -12.57 -1.02
C PRO A 258 -11.60 -12.49 -1.34
N SER A 259 -12.51 -12.74 -0.39
CA SER A 259 -13.95 -12.57 -0.64
C SER A 259 -14.34 -11.09 -0.82
N THR A 260 -13.70 -10.19 -0.06
CA THR A 260 -13.83 -8.73 -0.21
C THR A 260 -13.39 -8.31 -1.61
N ILE A 261 -12.20 -8.75 -2.04
CA ILE A 261 -11.66 -8.41 -3.37
C ILE A 261 -12.52 -8.99 -4.50
N ARG A 262 -13.09 -10.19 -4.32
CA ARG A 262 -14.02 -10.76 -5.29
C ARG A 262 -15.28 -9.92 -5.47
N ALA A 263 -15.85 -9.41 -4.37
CA ALA A 263 -17.01 -8.53 -4.42
C ALA A 263 -16.67 -7.19 -5.11
N VAL A 264 -15.54 -6.58 -4.75
CA VAL A 264 -15.01 -5.35 -5.39
C VAL A 264 -14.76 -5.56 -6.89
N SER A 265 -14.07 -6.62 -7.26
CA SER A 265 -13.79 -6.93 -8.67
C SER A 265 -15.08 -7.12 -9.46
N LYS A 266 -16.09 -7.78 -8.88
CA LYS A 266 -17.39 -8.00 -9.54
C LYS A 266 -18.11 -6.68 -9.82
N ILE A 267 -18.16 -5.77 -8.86
CA ILE A 267 -18.89 -4.50 -9.02
C ILE A 267 -18.16 -3.52 -9.95
N LEU A 268 -16.81 -3.48 -9.91
CA LEU A 268 -16.03 -2.55 -10.72
C LEU A 268 -15.83 -3.03 -12.17
N LYS A 269 -15.65 -4.34 -12.39
CA LYS A 269 -15.46 -4.91 -13.73
C LYS A 269 -16.77 -5.30 -14.41
N GLY A 270 -17.84 -5.49 -13.64
CA GLY A 270 -19.15 -5.95 -14.11
C GLY A 270 -19.97 -4.95 -14.94
N ARG A 271 -19.37 -3.86 -15.47
CA ARG A 271 -20.05 -2.82 -16.26
C ARG A 271 -19.40 -2.47 -17.60
N ALA A 272 -18.43 -3.24 -18.09
CA ALA A 272 -17.86 -3.04 -19.43
C ALA A 272 -18.74 -3.68 -20.53
N GLY A 273 -20.03 -3.35 -20.54
CA GLY A 273 -20.99 -3.92 -21.48
C GLY A 273 -22.27 -3.11 -21.55
N HIS A 274 -22.18 -1.81 -21.80
CA HIS A 274 -23.20 -0.99 -22.46
C HIS A 274 -22.48 -0.22 -23.58
#